data_AF-A0A135ZZM2-F1
#
_entry.id   AF-A0A135ZZM2-F1
#
_cell.length_a   1.000
_cell.length_b   1.000
_cell.length_c   1.000
_cell.angle_alpha   90.00
_cell.angle_beta   90.00
_cell.angle_gamma   90.00
#
_symmetry.space_group_name_H-M   'P 1'
#
loop_
_entity.id
_entity.type
_entity.pdbx_description
1 polymer ?
#
loop_
_entity_poly.entity_id
_entity_poly.type
_entity_poly.pdbx_seq_one_letter_code
_entity_poly.pdbx_strand_id
1 'polypeptide(L)'
;MQVEKSPLSLFNYIGNSSNTDTGFEKAIARQNSNIASEIRSLQSDISQENVDATLERLQNGDSSLSLQTIDNMLNFNMISVSKDLQQVANDLGINSEINLAQVDGKWQVQGLTNEDGSNNKALQQLQNYLDRNKALQGKLDTINQLSEMLELGKSQEFAKQLQEADVSEPDVVTYLTKAREYLFSIDSFSLSSKHLTPTSQGEAENFFAEVKNTLGLSDNNSSV
;
A
#
# COMPACT_ATOMS: atom_id res chain seq x y z
N MET A 1 -40.69 -22.30 4.74
CA MET A 1 -39.84 -21.12 4.47
C MET A 1 -38.50 -21.37 5.15
N GLN A 2 -37.43 -21.46 4.36
CA GLN A 2 -36.08 -21.69 4.86
C GLN A 2 -35.50 -20.34 5.33
N VAL A 3 -34.95 -20.32 6.54
CA VAL A 3 -34.25 -19.17 7.11
C VAL A 3 -32.81 -19.22 6.59
N GLU A 4 -32.43 -18.22 5.80
CA GLU A 4 -31.05 -18.03 5.34
C GLU A 4 -30.12 -17.84 6.54
N LYS A 5 -29.08 -18.67 6.61
CA LYS A 5 -28.04 -18.58 7.63
C LYS A 5 -27.13 -17.40 7.30
N SER A 6 -27.05 -16.45 8.22
CA SER A 6 -26.09 -15.34 8.20
C SER A 6 -24.65 -15.84 7.95
N PRO A 7 -23.81 -15.09 7.22
CA PRO A 7 -22.41 -15.44 7.03
C PRO A 7 -21.72 -15.55 8.39
N LEU A 8 -21.17 -16.74 8.66
CA LEU A 8 -20.52 -17.09 9.91
C LEU A 8 -19.31 -16.18 10.15
N SER A 9 -19.46 -15.22 11.06
CA SER A 9 -18.40 -14.34 11.54
C SER A 9 -17.37 -15.11 12.38
N LEU A 10 -16.09 -14.75 12.22
CA LEU A 10 -14.91 -15.29 12.93
C LEU A 10 -15.09 -15.35 14.46
N PHE A 11 -15.92 -14.47 15.03
CA PHE A 11 -16.22 -14.44 16.46
C PHE A 11 -16.91 -15.71 16.98
N ASN A 12 -17.60 -16.48 16.13
CA ASN A 12 -18.26 -17.72 16.55
C ASN A 12 -17.28 -18.89 16.82
N TYR A 13 -16.03 -18.80 16.37
CA TYR A 13 -15.03 -19.87 16.53
C TYR A 13 -14.19 -19.77 17.81
N ILE A 14 -14.24 -18.62 18.51
CA ILE A 14 -13.43 -18.39 19.73
C ILE A 14 -13.99 -19.16 20.95
N GLY A 15 -15.21 -19.70 20.86
CA GLY A 15 -15.92 -20.31 22.01
C GLY A 15 -15.92 -21.85 22.11
N ASN A 16 -15.25 -22.62 21.24
CA ASN A 16 -15.39 -24.09 21.26
C ASN A 16 -14.09 -24.83 20.97
N SER A 17 -13.33 -25.17 22.01
CA SER A 17 -11.93 -25.61 22.02
C SER A 17 -11.65 -27.07 21.61
N SER A 18 -12.54 -27.73 20.86
CA SER A 18 -12.38 -29.17 20.53
C SER A 18 -12.35 -29.51 19.04
N ASN A 19 -12.53 -28.53 18.14
CA ASN A 19 -12.44 -28.73 16.68
C ASN A 19 -11.63 -27.61 15.96
N THR A 20 -10.87 -26.82 16.71
CA THR A 20 -10.34 -25.52 16.27
C THR A 20 -9.19 -25.62 15.27
N ASP A 21 -8.34 -26.64 15.32
CA ASP A 21 -7.10 -26.59 14.54
C ASP A 21 -7.36 -26.79 13.03
N THR A 22 -8.14 -27.80 12.64
CA THR A 22 -8.44 -28.03 11.21
C THR A 22 -9.44 -27.03 10.63
N GLY A 23 -10.34 -26.48 11.46
CA GLY A 23 -11.32 -25.48 11.06
C GLY A 23 -10.71 -24.11 10.86
N PHE A 24 -9.81 -23.71 11.76
CA PHE A 24 -9.05 -22.48 11.69
C PHE A 24 -8.02 -22.53 10.56
N GLU A 25 -7.29 -23.63 10.39
CA GLU A 25 -6.38 -23.81 9.25
C GLU A 25 -7.12 -23.81 7.92
N LYS A 26 -8.30 -24.43 7.82
CA LYS A 26 -9.14 -24.36 6.61
C LYS A 26 -9.75 -22.99 6.40
N ALA A 27 -10.10 -22.26 7.46
CA ALA A 27 -10.59 -20.88 7.36
C ALA A 27 -9.47 -19.94 6.90
N ILE A 28 -8.26 -20.08 7.44
CA ILE A 28 -7.06 -19.39 7.00
C ILE A 28 -6.71 -19.79 5.56
N ALA A 29 -6.76 -21.07 5.21
CA ALA A 29 -6.47 -21.51 3.84
C ALA A 29 -7.53 -21.01 2.85
N ARG A 30 -8.81 -20.96 3.23
CA ARG A 30 -9.89 -20.38 2.42
C ARG A 30 -9.77 -18.86 2.33
N GLN A 31 -9.44 -18.19 3.42
CA GLN A 31 -9.17 -16.76 3.44
C GLN A 31 -7.96 -16.42 2.58
N ASN A 32 -6.85 -17.15 2.70
CA ASN A 32 -5.67 -16.98 1.84
C ASN A 32 -5.96 -17.32 0.38
N SER A 33 -6.82 -18.31 0.10
CA SER A 33 -7.25 -18.64 -1.26
C SER A 33 -8.17 -17.56 -1.84
N ASN A 34 -9.07 -17.00 -1.03
CA ASN A 34 -9.96 -15.91 -1.43
C ASN A 34 -9.16 -14.63 -1.63
N ILE A 35 -8.31 -14.25 -0.68
CA ILE A 35 -7.37 -13.14 -0.80
C ILE A 35 -6.46 -13.33 -2.02
N ALA A 36 -5.92 -14.51 -2.29
CA ALA A 36 -5.09 -14.74 -3.47
C ALA A 36 -5.88 -14.72 -4.80
N SER A 37 -7.18 -15.00 -4.76
CA SER A 37 -8.10 -14.88 -5.91
C SER A 37 -8.57 -13.45 -6.11
N GLU A 38 -8.81 -12.72 -5.01
CA GLU A 38 -9.17 -11.31 -4.94
C GLU A 38 -7.97 -10.45 -5.35
N ILE A 39 -6.75 -10.76 -4.91
CA ILE A 39 -5.49 -10.15 -5.39
C ILE A 39 -5.32 -10.34 -6.89
N ARG A 40 -5.61 -11.54 -7.42
CA ARG A 40 -5.50 -11.81 -8.86
C ARG A 40 -6.58 -11.09 -9.67
N SER A 41 -7.79 -10.99 -9.12
CA SER A 41 -8.87 -10.21 -9.73
C SER A 41 -8.54 -8.72 -9.68
N LEU A 42 -7.99 -8.23 -8.57
CA LEU A 42 -7.52 -6.86 -8.40
C LEU A 42 -6.35 -6.54 -9.32
N GLN A 43 -5.35 -7.43 -9.47
CA GLN A 43 -4.27 -7.26 -10.44
C GLN A 43 -4.81 -7.24 -11.87
N SER A 44 -5.82 -8.07 -12.19
CA SER A 44 -6.48 -8.06 -13.50
C SER A 44 -7.26 -6.76 -13.73
N ASP A 45 -8.02 -6.30 -12.73
CA ASP A 45 -8.84 -5.08 -12.78
C ASP A 45 -7.97 -3.81 -12.80
N ILE A 46 -6.88 -3.75 -12.02
CA ILE A 46 -5.89 -2.67 -12.06
C ILE A 46 -5.15 -2.65 -13.41
N SER A 47 -4.89 -3.81 -14.01
CA SER A 47 -4.21 -3.91 -15.30
C SER A 47 -5.13 -3.69 -16.50
N GLN A 48 -6.46 -3.74 -16.33
CA GLN A 48 -7.45 -3.69 -17.42
C GLN A 48 -8.51 -2.56 -17.28
N GLU A 49 -8.67 -1.93 -16.12
CA GLU A 49 -9.63 -0.86 -15.81
C GLU A 49 -8.99 0.29 -14.99
N ASN A 50 -9.51 1.50 -15.17
CA ASN A 50 -9.09 2.72 -14.45
C ASN A 50 -9.12 2.49 -12.93
N VAL A 51 -8.00 2.73 -12.24
CA VAL A 51 -7.89 2.77 -10.76
C VAL A 51 -9.05 3.58 -10.15
N ASP A 52 -9.50 4.63 -10.82
CA ASP A 52 -10.67 5.45 -10.44
C ASP A 52 -11.98 4.66 -10.32
N ALA A 53 -12.25 3.74 -11.25
CA ALA A 53 -13.47 2.93 -11.23
C ALA A 53 -13.43 1.88 -10.11
N THR A 54 -12.25 1.35 -9.79
CA THR A 54 -12.05 0.46 -8.64
C THR A 54 -12.24 1.22 -7.33
N LEU A 55 -11.71 2.45 -7.24
CA LEU A 55 -11.91 3.34 -6.10
C LEU A 55 -13.38 3.74 -5.92
N GLU A 56 -14.08 4.11 -6.99
CA GLU A 56 -15.51 4.45 -6.91
C GLU A 56 -16.35 3.26 -6.39
N ARG A 57 -16.06 2.04 -6.87
CA ARG A 57 -16.69 0.81 -6.35
C ARG A 57 -16.36 0.55 -4.88
N LEU A 58 -15.11 0.79 -4.46
CA LEU A 58 -14.66 0.71 -3.07
C LEU A 58 -15.46 1.65 -2.16
N GLN A 59 -15.68 2.88 -2.61
CA GLN A 59 -16.38 3.91 -1.83
C GLN A 59 -17.88 3.68 -1.72
N ASN A 60 -18.50 3.18 -2.79
CA ASN A 60 -19.93 2.92 -2.84
C ASN A 60 -20.32 1.63 -2.11
N GLY A 61 -19.34 0.87 -1.59
CA GLY A 61 -19.57 -0.43 -0.94
C GLY A 61 -19.98 -1.53 -1.93
N ASP A 62 -19.90 -1.25 -3.23
CA ASP A 62 -20.18 -2.19 -4.33
C ASP A 62 -18.98 -3.08 -4.67
N SER A 63 -17.85 -2.86 -4.00
CA SER A 63 -16.67 -3.73 -4.05
C SER A 63 -16.64 -4.68 -2.85
N SER A 64 -16.28 -5.94 -3.07
CA SER A 64 -15.95 -6.87 -1.97
C SER A 64 -14.64 -6.50 -1.25
N LEU A 65 -13.90 -5.52 -1.79
CA LEU A 65 -12.67 -5.00 -1.22
C LEU A 65 -13.00 -3.77 -0.35
N SER A 66 -12.26 -3.58 0.73
CA SER A 66 -12.31 -2.38 1.56
C SER A 66 -10.89 -1.79 1.66
N LEU A 67 -10.74 -0.54 2.09
CA LEU A 67 -9.41 0.03 2.35
C LEU A 67 -8.62 -0.79 3.37
N GLN A 68 -9.31 -1.38 4.36
CA GLN A 68 -8.69 -2.31 5.29
C GLN A 68 -8.19 -3.58 4.59
N THR A 69 -8.90 -4.09 3.59
CA THR A 69 -8.45 -5.25 2.80
C THR A 69 -7.19 -4.91 2.00
N ILE A 70 -7.15 -3.72 1.40
CA ILE A 70 -5.99 -3.22 0.64
C ILE A 70 -4.78 -3.04 1.56
N ASP A 71 -4.97 -2.42 2.71
CA ASP A 71 -3.93 -2.26 3.75
C ASP A 71 -3.39 -3.62 4.23
N ASN A 72 -4.28 -4.59 4.50
CA ASN A 72 -3.87 -5.94 4.87
C ASN A 72 -3.07 -6.63 3.77
N MET A 73 -3.47 -6.47 2.50
CA MET A 73 -2.76 -7.01 1.35
C MET A 73 -1.39 -6.35 1.15
N LEU A 74 -1.31 -5.03 1.32
CA LEU A 74 -0.07 -4.26 1.28
C LEU A 74 0.90 -4.80 2.33
N ASN A 75 0.47 -4.85 3.59
CA ASN A 75 1.25 -5.34 4.71
C ASN A 75 1.71 -6.80 4.50
N PHE A 76 0.82 -7.68 4.04
CA PHE A 76 1.17 -9.07 3.75
C PHE A 76 2.27 -9.20 2.70
N ASN A 77 2.17 -8.46 1.59
CA ASN A 77 3.17 -8.51 0.52
C ASN A 77 4.51 -7.92 1.01
N MET A 78 4.45 -6.80 1.74
CA MET A 78 5.61 -6.12 2.30
C MET A 78 6.43 -7.00 3.25
N ILE A 79 5.81 -7.84 4.09
CA ILE A 79 6.55 -8.71 5.02
C ILE A 79 7.54 -9.62 4.27
N SER A 80 7.06 -10.28 3.21
CA SER A 80 7.90 -11.22 2.46
C SER A 80 9.03 -10.53 1.69
N VAL A 81 8.72 -9.38 1.08
CA VAL A 81 9.66 -8.60 0.29
C VAL A 81 10.70 -7.92 1.17
N SER A 82 10.27 -7.34 2.30
CA SER A 82 11.17 -6.73 3.29
C SER A 82 12.19 -7.74 3.79
N LYS A 83 11.73 -8.92 4.21
CA LYS A 83 12.62 -9.96 4.73
C LYS A 83 13.65 -10.41 3.70
N ASP A 84 13.23 -10.61 2.45
CA ASP A 84 14.11 -11.02 1.36
C ASP A 84 15.18 -9.95 1.08
N LEU A 85 14.76 -8.71 0.83
CA LEU A 85 15.66 -7.60 0.53
C LEU A 85 16.61 -7.27 1.69
N GLN A 86 16.13 -7.34 2.94
CA GLN A 86 16.97 -7.14 4.12
C GLN A 86 18.01 -8.24 4.29
N GLN A 87 17.63 -9.50 4.07
CA GLN A 87 18.58 -10.59 4.16
C GLN A 87 19.70 -10.38 3.15
N VAL A 88 19.36 -10.05 1.90
CA VAL A 88 20.36 -9.75 0.87
C VAL A 88 21.20 -8.53 1.23
N ALA A 89 20.59 -7.44 1.70
CA ALA A 89 21.32 -6.24 2.10
C ALA A 89 22.31 -6.53 3.24
N ASN A 90 21.89 -7.31 4.24
CA ASN A 90 22.73 -7.71 5.37
C ASN A 90 23.88 -8.63 4.93
N ASP A 91 23.61 -9.60 4.05
CA ASP A 91 24.63 -10.51 3.50
C ASP A 91 25.68 -9.75 2.67
N LEU A 92 25.29 -8.62 2.07
CA LEU A 92 26.16 -7.70 1.34
C LEU A 92 26.84 -6.65 2.24
N GLY A 93 26.52 -6.62 3.55
CA GLY A 93 27.07 -5.67 4.52
C GLY A 93 26.55 -4.25 4.38
N ILE A 94 25.37 -4.05 3.80
CA ILE A 94 24.74 -2.74 3.64
C ILE A 94 23.99 -2.39 4.94
N ASN A 95 24.56 -1.47 5.71
CA ASN A 95 24.01 -1.03 7.01
C ASN A 95 23.26 0.30 6.93
N SER A 96 23.23 0.93 5.77
CA SER A 96 22.52 2.19 5.52
C SER A 96 21.14 1.91 4.94
N GLU A 97 20.27 2.93 5.02
CA GLU A 97 19.02 2.95 4.26
C GLU A 97 19.32 2.87 2.75
N ILE A 98 18.49 2.12 2.03
CA ILE A 98 18.59 1.95 0.58
C ILE A 98 17.30 2.48 -0.05
N ASN A 99 17.43 3.38 -1.02
CA ASN A 99 16.29 3.83 -1.80
C ASN A 99 16.18 3.02 -3.09
N LEU A 100 14.96 2.61 -3.42
CA LEU A 100 14.59 1.98 -4.68
C LEU A 100 13.66 2.92 -5.41
N ALA A 101 13.84 3.12 -6.71
CA ALA A 101 12.89 3.88 -7.53
C ALA A 101 12.65 3.19 -8.86
N GLN A 102 11.50 3.44 -9.46
CA GLN A 102 11.20 2.91 -10.79
C GLN A 102 11.89 3.74 -11.86
N VAL A 103 12.68 3.09 -12.71
CA VAL A 103 13.38 3.70 -13.85
C VAL A 103 13.23 2.77 -15.05
N ASP A 104 12.67 3.29 -16.14
CA ASP A 104 12.35 2.54 -17.36
C ASP A 104 11.50 1.27 -17.09
N GLY A 105 10.53 1.38 -16.18
CA GLY A 105 9.61 0.29 -15.81
C GLY A 105 10.25 -0.83 -15.00
N LYS A 106 11.39 -0.56 -14.34
CA LYS A 106 12.05 -1.51 -13.44
C LYS A 106 12.44 -0.82 -12.14
N TRP A 107 12.34 -1.55 -11.04
CA TRP A 107 12.88 -1.09 -9.76
C TRP A 107 14.40 -1.12 -9.79
N GLN A 108 15.00 0.02 -9.45
CA GLN A 108 16.45 0.22 -9.41
C GLN A 108 16.88 0.82 -8.07
N VAL A 109 17.96 0.28 -7.52
CA VAL A 109 18.67 0.79 -6.35
C VAL A 109 19.28 2.14 -6.70
N GLN A 110 18.97 3.15 -5.90
CA GLN A 110 19.50 4.50 -6.04
C GLN A 110 20.86 4.63 -5.38
N GLY A 111 21.65 5.61 -5.81
CA GLY A 111 22.96 5.89 -5.20
C GLY A 111 24.02 4.81 -5.45
N LEU A 112 23.98 4.14 -6.61
CA LEU A 112 24.99 3.13 -7.01
C LEU A 112 26.43 3.68 -7.07
N THR A 113 26.58 4.99 -7.05
CA THR A 113 27.86 5.70 -7.07
C THR A 113 28.02 6.46 -5.75
N ASN A 114 29.18 6.30 -5.12
CA ASN A 114 29.58 7.04 -3.93
C ASN A 114 29.85 8.51 -4.29
N GLU A 115 29.96 9.37 -3.27
CA GLU A 115 30.26 10.81 -3.43
C GLU A 115 31.56 11.09 -4.20
N ASP A 116 32.52 10.15 -4.16
CA ASP A 116 33.80 10.23 -4.86
C ASP A 116 33.75 9.72 -6.32
N GLY A 117 32.55 9.38 -6.83
CA GLY A 117 32.36 8.87 -8.18
C GLY A 117 32.69 7.37 -8.33
N SER A 118 33.10 6.69 -7.26
CA SER A 118 33.36 5.25 -7.29
C SER A 118 32.07 4.43 -7.16
N ASN A 119 32.03 3.27 -7.79
CA ASN A 119 30.88 2.37 -7.71
C ASN A 119 30.78 1.73 -6.32
N ASN A 120 29.58 1.81 -5.72
CA ASN A 120 29.27 1.05 -4.52
C ASN A 120 28.99 -0.42 -4.90
N LYS A 121 30.01 -1.27 -4.74
CA LYS A 121 29.94 -2.69 -5.13
C LYS A 121 28.79 -3.44 -4.45
N ALA A 122 28.49 -3.13 -3.19
CA ALA A 122 27.41 -3.78 -2.45
C ALA A 122 26.05 -3.41 -3.04
N LEU A 123 25.81 -2.12 -3.30
CA LEU A 123 24.57 -1.65 -3.94
C LEU A 123 24.42 -2.19 -5.38
N GLN A 124 25.52 -2.33 -6.12
CA GLN A 124 25.50 -2.98 -7.44
C GLN A 124 25.16 -4.47 -7.36
N GLN A 125 25.63 -5.18 -6.32
CA GLN A 125 25.26 -6.58 -6.11
C GLN A 125 23.78 -6.71 -5.76
N LEU A 126 23.24 -5.79 -4.96
CA LEU A 126 21.80 -5.72 -4.68
C LEU A 126 20.99 -5.42 -5.94
N GLN A 127 21.43 -4.47 -6.79
CA GLN A 127 20.81 -4.21 -8.09
C GLN A 127 20.80 -5.47 -8.97
N ASN A 128 21.93 -6.17 -9.07
CA ASN A 128 22.04 -7.40 -9.84
C ASN A 128 21.11 -8.52 -9.32
N TYR A 129 20.92 -8.60 -8.00
CA TYR A 129 19.97 -9.53 -7.39
C TYR A 129 18.54 -9.19 -7.84
N LEU A 130 18.16 -7.92 -7.76
CA LEU A 130 16.85 -7.41 -8.15
C LEU A 130 16.57 -7.62 -9.65
N ASP A 131 17.55 -7.36 -10.53
CA ASP A 131 17.42 -7.57 -11.98
C ASP A 131 17.23 -9.02 -12.38
N ARG A 132 17.82 -9.96 -11.63
CA ARG A 132 17.68 -11.39 -11.87
C ARG A 132 16.36 -11.93 -11.33
N ASN A 133 15.79 -11.28 -10.32
CA ASN A 133 14.58 -11.73 -9.65
C ASN A 133 13.33 -11.00 -10.20
N LYS A 134 12.86 -11.45 -11.37
CA LYS A 134 11.63 -10.90 -11.99
C LYS A 134 10.38 -11.03 -11.11
N ALA A 135 10.31 -12.05 -10.27
CA ALA A 135 9.20 -12.21 -9.34
C ALA A 135 9.20 -11.13 -8.25
N LEU A 136 10.39 -10.75 -7.77
CA LEU A 136 10.55 -9.64 -6.83
C LEU A 136 10.21 -8.29 -7.45
N GLN A 137 10.62 -8.05 -8.70
CA GLN A 137 10.21 -6.87 -9.49
C GLN A 137 8.68 -6.73 -9.52
N GLY A 138 7.96 -7.79 -9.93
CA GLY A 138 6.49 -7.76 -9.98
C GLY A 138 5.82 -7.64 -8.60
N LYS A 139 6.45 -8.15 -7.53
CA LYS A 139 5.96 -7.93 -6.16
C LYS A 139 6.10 -6.48 -5.74
N LEU A 140 7.22 -5.81 -6.07
CA LEU A 140 7.40 -4.38 -5.80
C LEU A 140 6.38 -3.54 -6.59
N ASP A 141 6.11 -3.88 -7.85
CA ASP A 141 5.04 -3.24 -8.63
C ASP A 141 3.68 -3.38 -7.93
N THR A 142 3.37 -4.59 -7.46
CA THR A 142 2.11 -4.85 -6.75
C THR A 142 2.03 -4.06 -5.44
N ILE A 143 3.11 -4.00 -4.67
CA ILE A 143 3.15 -3.21 -3.43
C ILE A 143 2.95 -1.72 -3.73
N ASN A 144 3.58 -1.19 -4.80
CA ASN A 144 3.43 0.20 -5.20
C ASN A 144 1.98 0.54 -5.51
N GLN A 145 1.34 -0.28 -6.37
CA GLN A 145 -0.06 -0.11 -6.76
C GLN A 145 -1.01 -0.23 -5.56
N LEU A 146 -0.77 -1.15 -4.63
CA LEU A 146 -1.58 -1.27 -3.42
C LEU A 146 -1.43 -0.05 -2.51
N SER A 147 -0.21 0.49 -2.39
CA SER A 147 0.07 1.71 -1.64
C SER A 147 -0.63 2.91 -2.25
N GLU A 148 -0.49 3.12 -3.56
CA GLU A 148 -1.19 4.19 -4.30
C GLU A 148 -2.70 4.11 -4.12
N MET A 149 -3.29 2.93 -4.30
CA MET A 149 -4.73 2.74 -4.16
C MET A 149 -5.20 3.00 -2.72
N LEU A 150 -4.42 2.58 -1.72
CA LEU A 150 -4.71 2.87 -0.32
C LEU A 150 -4.70 4.38 -0.04
N GLU A 151 -3.66 5.07 -0.49
CA GLU A 151 -3.49 6.50 -0.27
C GLU A 151 -4.53 7.33 -1.05
N LEU A 152 -4.84 6.97 -2.30
CA LEU A 152 -5.95 7.58 -3.05
C LEU A 152 -7.29 7.38 -2.34
N GLY A 153 -7.54 6.18 -1.82
CA GLY A 153 -8.74 5.90 -1.03
C GLY A 153 -8.86 6.81 0.20
N LYS A 154 -7.76 6.98 0.95
CA LYS A 154 -7.69 7.93 2.07
C LYS A 154 -7.90 9.37 1.61
N SER A 155 -7.28 9.80 0.51
CA SER A 155 -7.51 11.14 -0.04
C SER A 155 -8.99 11.38 -0.35
N GLN A 156 -9.71 10.38 -0.85
CA GLN A 156 -11.15 10.55 -1.07
C GLN A 156 -11.96 10.59 0.24
N GLU A 157 -11.54 9.90 1.30
CA GLU A 157 -12.14 10.07 2.64
C GLU A 157 -11.89 11.48 3.20
N PHE A 158 -10.68 12.03 3.01
CA PHE A 158 -10.35 13.40 3.39
C PHE A 158 -11.10 14.44 2.56
N ALA A 159 -11.35 14.18 1.28
CA ALA A 159 -12.18 15.04 0.44
C ALA A 159 -13.61 15.17 0.99
N LYS A 160 -14.19 14.09 1.53
CA LYS A 160 -15.49 14.14 2.22
C LYS A 160 -15.43 15.03 3.47
N GLN A 161 -14.34 14.98 4.24
CA GLN A 161 -14.16 15.87 5.39
C GLN A 161 -14.05 17.35 4.97
N LEU A 162 -13.41 17.65 3.84
CA LEU A 162 -13.38 19.01 3.28
C LEU A 162 -14.80 19.47 2.89
N GLN A 163 -15.59 18.60 2.26
CA GLN A 163 -16.99 18.90 1.93
C GLN A 163 -17.83 19.14 3.19
N GLU A 164 -17.66 18.34 4.23
CA GLU A 164 -18.32 18.53 5.54
C GLU A 164 -17.89 19.83 6.25
N ALA A 165 -16.72 20.35 5.92
CA ALA A 165 -16.21 21.64 6.39
C ALA A 165 -16.60 22.83 5.49
N ASP A 166 -17.60 22.67 4.62
CA ASP A 166 -18.09 23.68 3.67
C ASP A 166 -17.02 24.21 2.69
N VAL A 167 -15.96 23.43 2.42
CA VAL A 167 -14.99 23.76 1.37
C VAL A 167 -15.67 23.65 0.01
N SER A 168 -15.38 24.59 -0.89
CA SER A 168 -16.04 24.66 -2.19
C SER A 168 -15.74 23.43 -3.05
N GLU A 169 -16.73 22.96 -3.83
CA GLU A 169 -16.55 21.81 -4.73
C GLU A 169 -15.34 21.96 -5.69
N PRO A 170 -15.07 23.14 -6.30
CA PRO A 170 -13.85 23.34 -7.09
C PRO A 170 -12.55 23.11 -6.31
N ASP A 171 -12.50 23.49 -5.03
CA ASP A 171 -11.32 23.31 -4.18
C ASP A 171 -11.14 21.83 -3.79
N VAL A 172 -12.24 21.11 -3.55
CA VAL A 172 -12.23 19.66 -3.29
C VAL A 172 -11.76 18.88 -4.52
N VAL A 173 -12.23 19.25 -5.72
CA VAL A 173 -11.75 18.66 -6.99
C VAL A 173 -10.26 18.96 -7.21
N THR A 174 -9.83 20.18 -6.91
CA THR A 174 -8.42 20.57 -7.00
C THR A 174 -7.55 19.75 -6.04
N TYR A 175 -8.01 19.57 -4.80
CA TYR A 175 -7.36 18.71 -3.81
C TYR A 175 -7.20 17.28 -4.32
N LEU A 176 -8.28 16.65 -4.78
CA LEU A 176 -8.25 15.28 -5.31
C LEU A 176 -7.33 15.13 -6.52
N THR A 177 -7.34 16.12 -7.43
CA THR A 177 -6.48 16.12 -8.63
C THR A 177 -5.00 16.19 -8.24
N LYS A 178 -4.64 17.12 -7.35
CA LYS A 178 -3.25 17.27 -6.90
C LYS A 178 -2.77 16.10 -6.06
N ALA A 179 -3.62 15.57 -5.17
CA ALA A 179 -3.30 14.38 -4.39
C ALA A 179 -2.97 13.20 -5.30
N ARG A 180 -3.79 13.00 -6.35
CA ARG A 180 -3.57 11.96 -7.35
C ARG A 180 -2.27 12.14 -8.11
N GLU A 181 -2.02 13.33 -8.66
CA GLU A 181 -0.79 13.63 -9.40
C GLU A 181 0.45 13.42 -8.54
N TYR A 182 0.39 13.85 -7.27
CA TYR A 182 1.48 13.68 -6.32
C TYR A 182 1.70 12.20 -5.99
N LEU A 183 0.67 11.45 -5.60
CA LEU A 183 0.80 10.05 -5.22
C LEU A 183 1.34 9.17 -6.36
N PHE A 184 0.90 9.39 -7.60
CA PHE A 184 1.43 8.70 -8.79
C PHE A 184 2.83 9.15 -9.20
N SER A 185 3.36 10.23 -8.63
CA SER A 185 4.76 10.62 -8.84
C SER A 185 5.73 9.91 -7.90
N ILE A 186 5.21 9.24 -6.85
CA ILE A 186 6.00 8.63 -5.79
C ILE A 186 6.19 7.13 -6.09
N ASP A 187 6.99 6.84 -7.10
CA ASP A 187 7.39 5.49 -7.47
C ASP A 187 8.70 5.09 -6.79
N SER A 188 8.70 5.08 -5.46
CA SER A 188 9.88 4.76 -4.68
C SER A 188 9.60 4.00 -3.37
N PHE A 189 10.62 3.28 -2.93
CA PHE A 189 10.65 2.64 -1.62
C PHE A 189 11.90 3.03 -0.86
N SER A 190 11.77 3.14 0.46
CA SER A 190 12.90 3.07 1.38
C SER A 190 12.99 1.67 1.98
N LEU A 191 14.18 1.07 1.93
CA LEU A 191 14.53 -0.15 2.62
C LEU A 191 15.43 0.18 3.81
N SER A 192 14.87 0.06 5.01
CA SER A 192 15.60 0.16 6.26
C SER A 192 16.02 -1.21 6.79
N SER A 193 16.82 -1.21 7.86
CA SER A 193 17.14 -2.42 8.61
C SER A 193 15.93 -3.11 9.25
N LYS A 194 14.76 -2.45 9.31
CA LYS A 194 13.54 -2.97 9.96
C LYS A 194 12.46 -3.38 8.99
N HIS A 195 12.20 -2.60 7.94
CA HIS A 195 11.25 -2.96 6.88
C HIS A 195 11.48 -2.15 5.59
N LEU A 196 10.85 -2.61 4.51
CA LEU A 196 10.59 -1.83 3.31
C LEU A 196 9.37 -0.95 3.54
N THR A 197 9.41 0.30 3.09
CA THR A 197 8.30 1.26 3.18
C THR A 197 8.09 1.91 1.81
N PRO A 198 6.89 1.86 1.22
CA PRO A 198 6.55 2.70 0.07
C PRO A 198 6.67 4.16 0.48
N THR A 199 7.32 5.00 -0.32
CA THR A 199 7.47 6.43 -0.01
C THR A 199 6.12 7.16 -0.03
N SER A 200 5.11 6.63 -0.71
CA SER A 200 3.74 7.16 -0.70
C SER A 200 3.00 6.93 0.61
N GLN A 201 3.48 6.05 1.49
CA GLN A 201 2.77 5.69 2.71
C GLN A 201 2.62 6.89 3.66
N GLY A 202 1.37 7.26 3.97
CA GLY A 202 1.03 8.40 4.84
C GLY A 202 0.98 9.75 4.12
N GLU A 203 1.30 9.80 2.82
CA GLU A 203 1.34 11.05 2.07
C GLU A 203 -0.05 11.65 1.86
N ALA A 204 -1.13 10.85 1.83
CA ALA A 204 -2.48 11.41 1.77
C ALA A 204 -2.83 12.23 3.03
N GLU A 205 -2.36 11.80 4.20
CA GLU A 205 -2.57 12.49 5.47
C GLU A 205 -1.72 13.77 5.54
N ASN A 206 -0.44 13.68 5.15
CA ASN A 206 0.45 14.85 5.07
C ASN A 206 -0.11 15.92 4.13
N PHE A 207 -0.55 15.51 2.94
CA PHE A 207 -1.13 16.40 1.94
C PHE A 207 -2.44 17.03 2.44
N PHE A 208 -3.30 16.25 3.10
CA PHE A 208 -4.53 16.77 3.71
C PHE A 208 -4.24 17.79 4.82
N ALA A 209 -3.26 17.52 5.69
CA ALA A 209 -2.87 18.45 6.74
C ALA A 209 -2.37 19.80 6.19
N GLU A 210 -1.58 19.77 5.10
CA GLU A 210 -1.14 20.98 4.40
C GLU A 210 -2.31 21.79 3.84
N VAL A 211 -3.29 21.11 3.22
CA VAL A 211 -4.49 21.77 2.70
C VAL A 211 -5.35 22.35 3.82
N LYS A 212 -5.56 21.62 4.93
CA LYS A 212 -6.26 22.15 6.10
C LYS A 212 -5.59 23.41 6.63
N ASN A 213 -4.27 23.41 6.73
CA ASN A 213 -3.52 24.58 7.20
C ASN A 213 -3.68 25.77 6.25
N THR A 214 -3.58 25.53 4.94
CA THR A 214 -3.74 26.56 3.90
C THR A 214 -5.14 27.17 3.90
N LEU A 215 -6.17 26.37 4.17
CA LEU A 215 -7.56 26.80 4.25
C LEU A 215 -7.97 27.34 5.63
N GLY A 216 -7.07 27.34 6.62
CA GLY A 216 -7.37 27.78 7.98
C GLY A 216 -8.29 26.84 8.76
N LEU A 217 -8.36 25.57 8.37
CA LEU A 217 -9.18 24.51 8.97
C LEU A 217 -8.44 23.71 10.07
N SER A 218 -7.23 24.16 10.45
CA SER A 218 -6.47 23.58 11.56
C SER A 218 -7.28 23.71 12.87
N ASP A 219 -7.33 22.64 13.66
CA ASP A 219 -8.05 22.66 14.93
C ASP A 219 -7.52 23.80 15.82
N ASN A 220 -8.34 24.84 16.01
CA ASN A 220 -8.21 25.77 17.12
C ASN A 220 -8.55 25.04 18.43
N ASN A 221 -7.73 24.06 18.80
CA ASN A 221 -7.70 23.46 20.13
C ASN A 221 -6.25 23.44 20.62
N SER A 222 -5.68 24.63 20.72
CA SER A 222 -4.66 24.95 21.71
C SER A 222 -5.17 26.15 22.48
N SER A 223 -6.04 25.91 23.44
CA SER A 223 -6.38 26.88 24.48
C SER A 223 -6.77 26.14 25.77
N VAL A 224 -5.86 26.31 26.73
CA VAL A 224 -5.91 26.04 28.18
C VAL A 224 -5.60 24.61 28.63
#